data_AF-A0A534JXP2-F1
#
_entry.id   AF-A0A534JXP2-F1
#
_cell.length_a   1.000
_cell.length_b   1.000
_cell.length_c   1.000
_cell.angle_alpha   90.00
_cell.angle_beta   90.00
_cell.angle_gamma   90.00
#
_symmetry.space_group_name_H-M   'P 1'
#
loop_
_entity.id
_entity.type
_entity.pdbx_description
1 polymer ?
#
loop_
_entity_poly.entity_id
_entity_poly.type
_entity_poly.pdbx_seq_one_letter_code
_entity_poly.pdbx_strand_id
1 'polypeptide(L)'
;MGGCRVGFIALALVVVLAFLAVSPASAFSFRREAPPTWRAFTQGPDWLSGIVAIRPRPFMAGGPGALDVSANLTIPPVVSQYRVTNNPNPQNEVSIAINPRNGMNLLASANDYRGYPGVPGDGWCGVYSSRDGGRTWLEQVVPRNGPLTQVTVSGDPSVTFDADGNGYITCLGFSRTTNDNVVAVSKSTDGGVTWGTAVLVEGTTPSV
;
A
#
# COMPACT_ATOMS: atom_id res chain seq x y z
N MET A 1 62.46 16.83 -42.91
CA MET A 1 61.66 15.58 -43.01
C MET A 1 62.18 14.68 -41.91
N GLY A 2 61.45 14.25 -40.89
CA GLY A 2 60.02 14.10 -40.68
C GLY A 2 59.90 12.80 -39.88
N GLY A 3 59.62 12.89 -38.57
CA GLY A 3 59.41 11.69 -37.75
C GLY A 3 60.11 11.73 -36.41
N CYS A 4 59.44 12.28 -35.39
CA CYS A 4 59.51 11.79 -34.00
C CYS A 4 58.56 12.57 -33.07
N ARG A 5 57.28 12.74 -33.46
CA ARG A 5 56.28 13.43 -32.60
C ARG A 5 54.92 12.73 -32.49
N VAL A 6 54.68 11.66 -33.25
CA VAL A 6 53.41 10.90 -33.20
C VAL A 6 53.46 9.74 -32.19
N GLY A 7 54.65 9.17 -31.92
CA GLY A 7 54.79 8.04 -31.00
C GLY A 7 54.54 8.34 -29.52
N PHE A 8 54.91 9.55 -29.06
CA PHE A 8 54.74 9.91 -27.64
C PHE A 8 53.28 10.24 -27.25
N ILE A 9 52.49 10.78 -28.18
CA ILE A 9 51.09 11.11 -27.91
C ILE A 9 50.24 9.83 -27.87
N ALA A 10 50.50 8.86 -28.75
CA ALA A 10 49.82 7.58 -28.73
C ALA A 10 50.15 6.75 -27.47
N LEU A 11 51.40 6.77 -27.00
CA LEU A 11 51.79 6.07 -25.77
C LEU A 11 51.20 6.74 -24.52
N ALA A 12 51.18 8.08 -24.47
CA ALA A 12 50.57 8.82 -23.37
C ALA A 12 49.05 8.58 -23.26
N LEU A 13 48.34 8.45 -24.38
CA LEU A 13 46.91 8.15 -24.40
C LEU A 13 46.58 6.72 -23.92
N VAL A 14 47.41 5.74 -24.28
CA VAL A 14 47.25 4.34 -23.81
C VAL A 14 47.52 4.23 -22.31
N VAL A 15 48.52 4.96 -21.80
CA VAL A 15 48.84 4.97 -20.36
C VAL A 15 47.74 5.70 -19.55
N VAL A 16 47.21 6.83 -20.04
CA VAL A 16 46.11 7.54 -19.36
C VAL A 16 44.80 6.71 -19.36
N LEU A 17 44.51 5.98 -20.44
CA LEU A 17 43.38 5.04 -20.48
C LEU A 17 43.57 3.83 -19.56
N ALA A 18 44.80 3.34 -19.39
CA ALA A 18 45.11 2.27 -18.45
C ALA A 18 45.00 2.73 -16.98
N PHE A 19 45.34 3.98 -16.67
CA PHE A 19 45.20 4.53 -15.31
C PHE A 19 43.76 4.93 -14.94
N LEU A 20 42.92 5.29 -15.92
CA LEU A 20 41.48 5.49 -15.72
C LEU A 20 40.73 4.18 -15.44
N ALA A 21 41.29 3.02 -15.82
CA ALA A 21 40.71 1.70 -15.55
C ALA A 21 41.04 1.14 -14.16
N VAL A 22 41.93 1.77 -13.37
CA VAL A 22 42.42 1.23 -12.09
C VAL A 22 42.24 2.22 -10.92
N SER A 23 41.40 3.24 -11.06
CA SER A 23 41.06 4.11 -9.93
C SER A 23 40.13 3.38 -8.95
N PRO A 24 40.50 3.14 -7.68
CA PRO A 24 39.60 2.65 -6.66
C PRO A 24 38.78 3.84 -6.15
N ALA A 25 38.02 4.47 -7.05
CA ALA A 25 36.98 5.39 -6.66
C ALA A 25 35.85 4.51 -6.09
N SER A 26 35.90 4.33 -4.77
CA SER A 26 34.83 3.84 -3.90
C SER A 26 33.74 3.09 -4.65
N ALA A 27 33.99 1.81 -4.91
CA ALA A 27 32.89 0.90 -5.16
C ALA A 27 32.05 0.89 -3.89
N PHE A 28 31.05 1.77 -3.84
CA PHE A 28 29.84 1.53 -3.07
C PHE A 28 29.27 0.24 -3.66
N SER A 29 29.78 -0.90 -3.18
CA SER A 29 28.97 -2.08 -3.21
C SER A 29 27.85 -1.75 -2.23
N PHE A 30 26.64 -1.59 -2.75
CA PHE A 30 25.54 -2.15 -1.99
C PHE A 30 26.02 -3.55 -1.64
N ARG A 31 26.05 -3.91 -0.34
CA ARG A 31 25.84 -5.32 -0.04
C ARG A 31 24.60 -5.63 -0.85
N ARG A 32 24.75 -6.44 -1.91
CA ARG A 32 23.63 -7.07 -2.55
C ARG A 32 23.15 -8.02 -1.47
N GLU A 33 22.38 -7.45 -0.54
CA GLU A 33 21.59 -8.20 0.40
C GLU A 33 20.94 -9.24 -0.48
N ALA A 34 21.21 -10.51 -0.18
CA ALA A 34 20.65 -11.60 -0.95
C ALA A 34 19.18 -11.22 -1.14
N PRO A 35 18.68 -11.11 -2.39
CA PRO A 35 17.33 -10.62 -2.62
C PRO A 35 16.46 -11.38 -1.63
N PRO A 36 15.67 -10.69 -0.78
CA PRO A 36 14.91 -11.34 0.28
C PRO A 36 14.30 -12.53 -0.40
N THR A 37 14.64 -13.74 0.07
CA THR A 37 14.22 -14.96 -0.61
C THR A 37 12.72 -14.84 -0.71
N TRP A 38 12.24 -14.44 -1.88
CA TRP A 38 10.84 -14.35 -2.16
C TRP A 38 10.46 -15.81 -2.06
N ARG A 39 9.89 -16.19 -0.92
CA ARG A 39 9.01 -17.34 -0.91
C ARG A 39 7.97 -16.94 -1.92
N ALA A 40 8.16 -17.47 -3.11
CA ALA A 40 7.23 -17.35 -4.18
C ALA A 40 5.87 -17.70 -3.55
N PHE A 41 4.90 -16.84 -3.76
CA PHE A 41 3.50 -17.12 -3.47
C PHE A 41 3.10 -18.27 -4.40
N THR A 42 3.55 -19.49 -4.09
CA THR A 42 3.37 -20.72 -4.89
C THR A 42 2.44 -21.71 -4.19
N GLN A 43 1.82 -21.29 -3.09
CA GLN A 43 1.01 -22.17 -2.25
C GLN A 43 -0.24 -21.41 -1.76
N GLY A 44 -1.23 -21.22 -2.63
CA GLY A 44 -2.59 -20.84 -2.24
C GLY A 44 -3.18 -19.68 -3.03
N PRO A 45 -4.52 -19.62 -3.20
CA PRO A 45 -5.16 -18.55 -3.93
C PRO A 45 -5.55 -17.41 -2.98
N ASP A 46 -4.83 -16.29 -3.04
CA ASP A 46 -5.10 -15.10 -2.21
C ASP A 46 -6.08 -14.16 -2.93
N TRP A 47 -7.34 -14.14 -2.47
CA TRP A 47 -8.40 -13.27 -3.00
C TRP A 47 -8.54 -12.01 -2.13
N LEU A 48 -8.40 -10.84 -2.75
CA LEU A 48 -8.64 -9.53 -2.14
C LEU A 48 -9.60 -8.74 -3.05
N SER A 49 -10.68 -8.17 -2.50
CA SER A 49 -11.54 -7.23 -3.19
C SER A 49 -11.12 -5.79 -2.89
N GLY A 50 -10.86 -4.98 -3.93
CA GLY A 50 -10.34 -3.61 -3.85
C GLY A 50 -9.35 -3.33 -4.98
N ILE A 51 -8.84 -2.10 -5.11
CA ILE A 51 -7.77 -1.81 -6.08
C ILE A 51 -6.51 -2.59 -5.68
N VAL A 52 -6.32 -3.77 -6.28
CA VAL A 52 -5.06 -4.50 -6.17
C VAL A 52 -4.08 -3.86 -7.15
N ALA A 53 -3.19 -3.00 -6.64
CA ALA A 53 -2.00 -2.59 -7.37
C ALA A 53 -1.01 -3.76 -7.42
N ILE A 54 -1.26 -4.72 -8.31
CA ILE A 54 -0.26 -5.73 -8.65
C ILE A 54 0.82 -4.98 -9.43
N ARG A 55 2.06 -4.88 -8.92
CA ARG A 55 3.18 -4.51 -9.80
C ARG A 55 3.33 -5.66 -10.80
N PRO A 56 3.07 -5.46 -12.10
CA PRO A 56 3.36 -6.50 -13.07
C PRO A 56 4.88 -6.72 -13.03
N ARG A 57 5.33 -7.94 -12.72
CA ARG A 57 6.67 -8.30 -13.18
C ARG A 57 6.59 -8.27 -14.71
N PRO A 58 7.48 -7.56 -15.42
CA PRO A 58 7.56 -7.75 -16.85
C PRO A 58 7.83 -9.24 -17.06
N PHE A 59 6.85 -9.94 -17.60
CA PHE A 59 7.07 -11.26 -18.16
C PHE A 59 8.11 -11.03 -19.25
N MET A 60 9.35 -11.45 -19.02
CA MET A 60 10.34 -11.52 -20.09
C MET A 60 9.85 -12.61 -21.02
N ALA A 61 8.97 -12.25 -21.96
CA ALA A 61 8.55 -13.10 -23.05
C ALA A 61 9.81 -13.42 -23.86
N GLY A 62 10.39 -14.58 -23.60
CA GLY A 62 11.32 -15.20 -24.53
C GLY A 62 10.53 -15.64 -25.76
N GLY A 63 10.29 -14.72 -26.70
CA GLY A 63 9.78 -15.04 -28.03
C GLY A 63 8.67 -14.09 -28.54
N PRO A 64 8.59 -13.85 -29.86
CA PRO A 64 7.51 -13.09 -30.48
C PRO A 64 6.26 -13.98 -30.54
N GLY A 65 5.62 -14.18 -29.40
CA GLY A 65 4.27 -14.75 -29.30
C GLY A 65 3.36 -13.67 -28.76
N ALA A 66 2.18 -13.50 -29.38
CA ALA A 66 1.11 -12.69 -28.81
C ALA A 66 0.86 -13.12 -27.35
N LEU A 67 0.40 -12.19 -26.51
CA LEU A 67 -0.15 -12.50 -25.19
C LEU A 67 -1.26 -13.53 -25.37
N ASP A 68 -0.92 -14.80 -25.23
CA ASP A 68 -1.86 -15.89 -25.31
C ASP A 68 -2.61 -15.93 -23.98
N VAL A 69 -3.82 -15.39 -23.96
CA VAL A 69 -4.77 -15.64 -22.87
C VAL A 69 -5.35 -17.04 -23.10
N SER A 70 -4.49 -18.06 -23.03
CA SER A 70 -4.87 -19.47 -23.01
C SER A 70 -4.54 -20.08 -21.65
N ALA A 71 -5.16 -19.53 -20.61
CA ALA A 71 -5.38 -20.30 -19.41
C ALA A 71 -6.86 -20.16 -19.08
N ASN A 72 -7.54 -21.30 -18.96
CA ASN A 72 -8.76 -21.41 -18.16
C ASN A 72 -8.50 -20.64 -16.87
N LEU A 73 -8.99 -19.41 -16.77
CA LEU A 73 -9.02 -18.68 -15.52
C LEU A 73 -10.03 -19.44 -14.67
N THR A 74 -9.55 -20.43 -13.91
CA THR A 74 -10.32 -21.01 -12.84
C THR A 74 -10.45 -19.92 -11.80
N ILE A 75 -11.48 -19.08 -11.95
CA ILE A 75 -12.01 -18.30 -10.84
C ILE A 75 -12.44 -19.39 -9.84
N PRO A 76 -11.73 -19.59 -8.71
CA PRO A 76 -12.22 -20.52 -7.74
C PRO A 76 -13.62 -20.08 -7.32
N PRO A 77 -14.44 -21.04 -6.86
CA PRO A 77 -15.80 -20.73 -6.46
C PRO A 77 -15.79 -19.48 -5.59
N VAL A 78 -16.68 -18.54 -5.89
CA VAL A 78 -16.96 -17.41 -5.02
C VAL A 78 -17.21 -18.01 -3.64
N VAL A 79 -16.22 -17.88 -2.76
CA VAL A 79 -16.31 -18.45 -1.42
C VAL A 79 -17.46 -17.75 -0.70
N SER A 80 -18.04 -18.44 0.29
CA SER A 80 -18.97 -17.80 1.22
C SER A 80 -18.38 -16.48 1.73
N GLN A 81 -19.21 -15.44 1.89
CA GLN A 81 -18.78 -14.16 2.44
C GLN A 81 -17.93 -14.37 3.70
N TYR A 82 -16.71 -13.83 3.70
CA TYR A 82 -15.82 -13.93 4.84
C TYR A 82 -16.21 -12.88 5.88
N ARG A 83 -16.53 -13.31 7.11
CA ARG A 83 -16.93 -12.40 8.19
C ARG A 83 -15.71 -11.72 8.80
N VAL A 84 -15.58 -10.42 8.57
CA VAL A 84 -14.54 -9.56 9.18
C VAL A 84 -15.04 -8.90 10.47
N THR A 85 -16.33 -8.58 10.54
CA THR A 85 -16.96 -7.91 11.69
C THR A 85 -18.14 -8.70 12.22
N ASN A 86 -18.32 -8.71 13.54
CA ASN A 86 -19.47 -9.28 14.22
C ASN A 86 -20.58 -8.26 14.44
N ASN A 87 -20.37 -7.01 14.01
CA ASN A 87 -21.43 -6.02 14.10
C ASN A 87 -22.63 -6.39 13.21
N PRO A 88 -23.87 -6.35 13.75
CA PRO A 88 -25.06 -6.74 12.99
C PRO A 88 -25.60 -5.64 12.06
N ASN A 89 -25.13 -4.39 12.16
CA ASN A 89 -25.50 -3.33 11.24
C ASN A 89 -24.91 -3.60 9.85
N PRO A 90 -25.40 -2.96 8.78
CA PRO A 90 -24.82 -3.14 7.45
C PRO A 90 -23.35 -2.71 7.35
N GLN A 91 -22.63 -3.34 6.43
CA GLN A 91 -21.34 -2.88 5.91
C GLN A 91 -21.33 -2.90 4.39
N ASN A 92 -20.71 -1.90 3.76
CA ASN A 92 -20.50 -1.86 2.31
C ASN A 92 -19.21 -1.11 1.97
N GLU A 93 -18.86 -1.03 0.68
CA GLU A 93 -17.69 -0.28 0.19
C GLU A 93 -16.37 -0.68 0.86
N VAL A 94 -16.03 -1.96 0.68
CA VAL A 94 -14.91 -2.58 1.37
C VAL A 94 -13.57 -2.29 0.70
N SER A 95 -12.52 -2.20 1.52
CA SER A 95 -11.12 -2.17 1.10
C SER A 95 -10.30 -3.11 1.98
N ILE A 96 -9.24 -3.72 1.44
CA ILE A 96 -8.35 -4.63 2.19
C ILE A 96 -6.92 -4.56 1.66
N ALA A 97 -5.94 -4.63 2.57
CA ALA A 97 -4.52 -4.56 2.27
C ALA A 97 -3.72 -5.55 3.14
N ILE A 98 -2.61 -6.07 2.59
CA ILE A 98 -1.64 -6.93 3.29
C ILE A 98 -0.39 -6.12 3.59
N ASN A 99 0.13 -6.22 4.82
CA ASN A 99 1.37 -5.57 5.20
C ASN A 99 2.57 -6.23 4.47
N PRO A 100 3.36 -5.48 3.67
CA PRO A 100 4.47 -6.05 2.91
C PRO A 100 5.62 -6.57 3.79
N ARG A 101 5.70 -6.14 5.06
CA ARG A 101 6.69 -6.62 6.04
C ARG A 101 6.21 -7.80 6.88
N ASN A 102 4.90 -8.06 6.90
CA ASN A 102 4.32 -9.17 7.66
C ASN A 102 2.98 -9.60 7.04
N GLY A 103 2.99 -10.67 6.24
CA GLY A 103 1.79 -11.19 5.58
C GLY A 103 0.67 -11.67 6.53
N MET A 104 0.95 -11.79 7.83
CA MET A 104 -0.07 -12.09 8.84
C MET A 104 -0.82 -10.84 9.31
N ASN A 105 -0.31 -9.64 9.00
CA ASN A 105 -0.96 -8.38 9.33
C ASN A 105 -1.77 -7.86 8.16
N LEU A 106 -3.08 -7.79 8.35
CA LEU A 106 -4.04 -7.29 7.36
C LEU A 106 -4.75 -6.05 7.89
N LEU A 107 -5.11 -5.15 6.99
CA LEU A 107 -6.10 -4.11 7.23
C LEU A 107 -7.28 -4.35 6.31
N ALA A 108 -8.47 -4.20 6.84
CA ALA A 108 -9.69 -4.09 6.07
C ALA A 108 -10.49 -2.87 6.54
N SER A 109 -11.38 -2.38 5.71
CA SER A 109 -12.28 -1.28 6.04
C SER A 109 -13.60 -1.43 5.30
N ALA A 110 -14.62 -0.75 5.80
CA ALA A 110 -15.95 -0.67 5.20
C ALA A 110 -16.66 0.59 5.70
N ASN A 111 -17.68 1.04 4.97
CA ASN A 111 -18.72 1.84 5.59
C ASN A 111 -19.36 1.01 6.69
N ASP A 112 -19.29 1.52 7.91
CA ASP A 112 -19.74 0.81 9.09
C ASP A 112 -20.91 1.55 9.72
N TYR A 113 -22.10 0.99 9.53
CA TYR A 113 -23.35 1.58 9.97
C TYR A 113 -23.57 1.42 11.49
N ARG A 114 -22.54 1.02 12.24
CA ARG A 114 -22.44 1.31 13.69
C ARG A 114 -22.47 2.79 14.00
N GLY A 115 -21.95 3.62 13.09
CA GLY A 115 -21.68 5.03 13.36
C GLY A 115 -20.56 5.21 14.39
N TYR A 116 -20.47 6.42 14.95
CA TYR A 116 -19.51 6.76 15.99
C TYR A 116 -20.22 7.04 17.33
N PRO A 117 -19.78 6.46 18.46
CA PRO A 117 -20.45 6.65 19.75
C PRO A 117 -20.64 8.13 20.12
N GLY A 118 -21.88 8.50 20.45
CA GLY A 118 -22.22 9.86 20.90
C GLY A 118 -22.26 10.92 19.81
N VAL A 119 -22.09 10.54 18.54
CA VAL A 119 -22.17 11.46 17.39
C VAL A 119 -23.45 11.14 16.61
N PRO A 120 -24.28 12.14 16.28
CA PRO A 120 -25.46 11.91 15.45
C PRO A 120 -25.01 11.42 14.07
N GLY A 121 -25.66 10.42 13.48
CA GLY A 121 -25.26 9.90 12.17
C GLY A 121 -25.56 8.42 11.99
N ASP A 122 -25.43 7.94 10.76
CA ASP A 122 -25.81 6.58 10.37
C ASP A 122 -24.63 5.72 9.88
N GLY A 123 -23.42 6.28 9.81
CA GLY A 123 -22.24 5.57 9.31
C GLY A 123 -20.94 6.20 9.76
N TRP A 124 -19.91 5.35 9.88
CA TRP A 124 -18.54 5.79 10.08
C TRP A 124 -17.58 4.89 9.28
N CYS A 125 -16.35 5.33 9.05
CA CYS A 125 -15.31 4.43 8.56
C CYS A 125 -15.01 3.33 9.57
N GLY A 126 -15.41 2.10 9.27
CA GLY A 126 -14.94 0.90 9.95
C GLY A 126 -13.49 0.63 9.58
N VAL A 127 -12.70 0.23 10.56
CA VAL A 127 -11.32 -0.22 10.34
C VAL A 127 -11.09 -1.48 11.14
N TYR A 128 -10.60 -2.50 10.46
CA TYR A 128 -10.44 -3.85 11.00
C TYR A 128 -9.01 -4.30 10.77
N SER A 129 -8.33 -4.77 11.81
CA SER A 129 -6.97 -5.28 11.67
C SER A 129 -6.89 -6.74 12.08
N SER A 130 -6.17 -7.53 11.30
CA SER A 130 -5.81 -8.89 11.66
C SER A 130 -4.31 -8.98 11.87
N ARG A 131 -3.87 -9.85 12.77
CA ARG A 131 -2.46 -10.18 13.01
C ARG A 131 -2.19 -11.69 12.87
N ASP A 132 -3.17 -12.45 12.40
CA ASP A 132 -3.12 -13.90 12.25
C ASP A 132 -3.55 -14.36 10.84
N GLY A 133 -3.36 -13.50 9.83
CA GLY A 133 -3.66 -13.81 8.43
C GLY A 133 -5.16 -13.85 8.14
N GLY A 134 -5.93 -13.05 8.87
CA GLY A 134 -7.37 -12.89 8.69
C GLY A 134 -8.23 -13.86 9.47
N ARG A 135 -7.69 -14.71 10.35
CA ARG A 135 -8.47 -15.68 11.14
C ARG A 135 -9.30 -15.00 12.24
N THR A 136 -8.73 -13.96 12.84
CA THR A 136 -9.42 -13.07 13.78
C THR A 136 -9.16 -11.61 13.42
N TRP A 137 -10.09 -10.75 13.82
CA TRP A 137 -10.09 -9.33 13.50
C TRP A 137 -10.33 -8.50 14.76
N LEU A 138 -9.50 -7.47 14.95
CA LEU A 138 -9.78 -6.36 15.85
C LEU A 138 -10.73 -5.41 15.12
N GLU A 139 -11.94 -5.26 15.64
CA GLU A 139 -12.97 -4.42 15.04
C GLU A 139 -12.99 -3.03 15.67
N GLN A 140 -12.80 -2.00 14.85
CA GLN A 140 -12.81 -0.61 15.28
C GLN A 140 -13.54 0.27 14.26
N VAL A 141 -13.70 1.54 14.64
CA VAL A 141 -14.03 2.64 13.73
C VAL A 141 -12.90 3.66 13.84
N VAL A 142 -12.60 4.39 12.78
CA VAL A 142 -11.53 5.41 12.78
C VAL A 142 -11.79 6.43 13.89
N PRO A 143 -10.79 6.81 14.71
CA PRO A 143 -11.01 7.80 15.77
C PRO A 143 -11.54 9.13 15.23
N ARG A 144 -12.50 9.73 15.93
CA ARG A 144 -13.00 11.06 15.61
C ARG A 144 -12.06 12.13 16.19
N ASN A 145 -10.99 12.44 15.46
CA ASN A 145 -9.98 13.44 15.83
C ASN A 145 -9.59 14.28 14.59
N GLY A 146 -8.83 15.36 14.81
CA GLY A 146 -8.43 16.27 13.73
C GLY A 146 -9.64 16.79 12.92
N PRO A 147 -9.59 16.79 11.58
CA PRO A 147 -10.67 17.30 10.72
C PRO A 147 -11.96 16.45 10.85
N LEU A 148 -11.88 15.18 11.27
CA LEU A 148 -13.06 14.34 11.46
C LEU A 148 -13.95 14.81 12.63
N THR A 149 -13.45 15.70 13.49
CA THR A 149 -14.26 16.31 14.57
C THR A 149 -15.31 17.31 14.07
N GLN A 150 -15.29 17.66 12.79
CA GLN A 150 -16.19 18.64 12.19
C GLN A 150 -17.39 17.98 11.50
N VAL A 151 -17.36 16.66 11.34
CA VAL A 151 -18.40 15.89 10.64
C VAL A 151 -19.12 14.94 11.57
N THR A 152 -20.27 14.46 11.10
CA THR A 152 -21.18 13.62 11.87
C THR A 152 -21.30 12.20 11.29
N VAL A 153 -20.95 12.03 10.02
CA VAL A 153 -20.88 10.75 9.30
C VAL A 153 -19.52 10.61 8.62
N SER A 154 -19.03 9.38 8.48
CA SER A 154 -17.82 9.07 7.71
C SER A 154 -17.98 7.75 6.96
N GLY A 155 -17.22 7.57 5.89
CA GLY A 155 -17.31 6.42 5.02
C GLY A 155 -16.30 6.46 3.87
N ASP A 156 -16.64 5.72 2.83
CA ASP A 156 -15.89 5.46 1.61
C ASP A 156 -14.42 5.12 1.89
N PRO A 157 -14.13 4.15 2.80
CA PRO A 157 -12.78 3.99 3.30
C PRO A 157 -11.87 3.26 2.31
N SER A 158 -10.60 3.65 2.33
CA SER A 158 -9.53 2.93 1.62
C SER A 158 -8.34 2.71 2.54
N VAL A 159 -7.84 1.46 2.60
CA VAL A 159 -6.68 1.09 3.41
C VAL A 159 -5.49 0.71 2.55
N THR A 160 -4.29 1.01 3.05
CA THR A 160 -3.03 0.58 2.42
C THR A 160 -1.92 0.45 3.46
N PHE A 161 -0.80 -0.15 3.05
CA PHE A 161 0.45 -0.14 3.80
C PHE A 161 1.55 0.52 2.98
N ASP A 162 2.42 1.28 3.64
CA ASP A 162 3.70 1.69 3.03
C ASP A 162 4.74 0.56 3.07
N ALA A 163 5.91 0.81 2.47
CA ALA A 163 7.02 -0.15 2.45
C ALA A 163 7.62 -0.43 3.84
N ASP A 164 7.38 0.45 4.81
CA ASP A 164 7.81 0.30 6.20
C ASP A 164 6.80 -0.47 7.06
N GLY A 165 5.67 -0.89 6.46
CA GLY A 165 4.60 -1.61 7.14
C GLY A 165 3.71 -0.72 7.99
N ASN A 166 3.76 0.60 7.81
CA ASN A 166 2.78 1.50 8.43
C ASN A 166 1.46 1.40 7.69
N GLY A 167 0.37 1.27 8.45
CA GLY A 167 -0.99 1.24 7.94
C GLY A 167 -1.54 2.65 7.72
N TYR A 168 -2.33 2.82 6.66
CA TYR A 168 -3.02 4.06 6.36
C TYR A 168 -4.49 3.76 6.07
N ILE A 169 -5.37 4.64 6.52
CA ILE A 169 -6.78 4.64 6.14
C ILE A 169 -7.18 6.05 5.72
N THR A 170 -7.77 6.16 4.54
CA THR A 170 -8.44 7.37 4.06
C THR A 170 -9.93 7.25 4.32
N CYS A 171 -10.55 8.35 4.73
CA CYS A 171 -11.97 8.45 4.98
C CYS A 171 -12.54 9.73 4.38
N LEU A 172 -13.70 9.60 3.75
CA LEU A 172 -14.59 10.71 3.49
C LEU A 172 -15.43 10.96 4.75
N GLY A 173 -15.66 12.21 5.08
CA GLY A 173 -16.48 12.66 6.20
C GLY A 173 -17.43 13.73 5.74
N PHE A 174 -18.67 13.71 6.24
CA PHE A 174 -19.67 14.72 5.93
C PHE A 174 -20.75 14.81 7.01
N SER A 175 -21.53 15.88 6.95
CA SER A 175 -22.70 16.05 7.81
C SER A 175 -23.99 15.97 6.99
N ARG A 176 -24.99 15.22 7.49
CA ARG A 176 -26.29 15.08 6.79
C ARG A 176 -27.13 16.37 6.77
N THR A 177 -26.86 17.28 7.69
CA THR A 177 -27.68 18.48 7.96
C THR A 177 -26.98 19.81 7.64
N THR A 178 -25.69 19.77 7.31
CA THR A 178 -24.85 20.94 7.02
C THR A 178 -23.94 20.62 5.84
N ASN A 179 -23.27 21.63 5.28
CA ASN A 179 -22.35 21.45 4.16
C ASN A 179 -20.93 21.04 4.58
N ASP A 180 -20.73 20.60 5.83
CA ASP A 180 -19.42 20.21 6.33
C ASP A 180 -18.97 18.92 5.63
N ASN A 181 -17.79 18.92 5.02
CA ASN A 181 -17.20 17.74 4.40
C ASN A 181 -15.66 17.77 4.47
N VAL A 182 -15.07 16.58 4.58
CA VAL A 182 -13.63 16.37 4.68
C VAL A 182 -13.22 15.07 3.98
N VAL A 183 -12.01 15.03 3.42
CA VAL A 183 -11.27 13.81 3.13
C VAL A 183 -10.04 13.84 4.02
N ALA A 184 -9.84 12.79 4.82
CA ALA A 184 -8.75 12.75 5.79
C ALA A 184 -8.06 11.38 5.83
N VAL A 185 -6.78 11.37 6.20
CA VAL A 185 -5.97 10.16 6.32
C VAL A 185 -5.51 9.98 7.76
N SER A 186 -5.69 8.78 8.31
CA SER A 186 -5.09 8.37 9.58
C SER A 186 -3.99 7.34 9.36
N LYS A 187 -2.94 7.39 10.18
CA LYS A 187 -1.81 6.46 10.14
C LYS A 187 -1.78 5.57 11.37
N SER A 188 -1.43 4.30 11.19
CA SER A 188 -1.09 3.36 12.23
C SER A 188 0.35 2.88 12.05
N THR A 189 1.11 2.82 13.15
CA THR A 189 2.49 2.30 13.18
C THR A 189 2.59 0.97 13.93
N ASP A 190 1.45 0.43 14.37
CA ASP A 190 1.36 -0.79 15.18
C ASP A 190 0.45 -1.84 14.52
N GLY A 191 0.41 -1.86 13.19
CA GLY A 191 -0.35 -2.86 12.43
C GLY A 191 -1.87 -2.74 12.58
N GLY A 192 -2.38 -1.52 12.82
CA GLY A 192 -3.80 -1.22 12.86
C GLY A 192 -4.46 -1.38 14.22
N VAL A 193 -3.71 -1.30 15.33
CA VAL A 193 -4.28 -1.34 16.69
C VAL A 193 -4.62 0.06 17.19
N THR A 194 -3.73 1.01 16.94
CA THR A 194 -3.95 2.43 17.20
C THR A 194 -3.81 3.25 15.93
N TRP A 195 -4.56 4.35 15.89
CA TRP A 195 -4.60 5.29 14.77
C TRP A 195 -4.31 6.69 15.28
N GLY A 196 -3.34 7.35 14.66
CA GLY A 196 -2.96 8.71 15.00
C GLY A 196 -4.04 9.75 14.65
N THR A 197 -3.72 11.03 14.89
CA THR A 197 -4.58 12.13 14.49
C THR A 197 -4.75 12.14 12.96
N ALA A 198 -6.00 12.21 12.50
CA ALA A 198 -6.33 12.33 11.09
C ALA A 198 -5.76 13.64 10.52
N VAL A 199 -5.17 13.55 9.33
CA VAL A 199 -4.60 14.67 8.58
C VAL A 199 -5.55 15.02 7.43
N LEU A 200 -5.84 16.30 7.26
CA LEU A 200 -6.70 16.81 6.20
C LEU A 200 -6.03 16.61 4.83
N VAL A 201 -6.78 16.09 3.86
CA VAL A 201 -6.40 16.06 2.45
C VAL A 201 -7.12 17.17 1.69
N GLU A 202 -8.44 17.27 1.88
CA GLU A 202 -9.31 18.25 1.23
C GLU A 202 -10.59 18.42 2.05
N GLY A 203 -11.28 19.56 1.93
CA GLY A 203 -12.58 19.74 2.58
C GLY A 203 -12.97 21.21 2.74
N THR A 204 -14.20 21.43 3.20
CA THR A 204 -14.74 22.78 3.41
C THR A 204 -14.20 23.48 4.66
N THR A 205 -13.25 22.86 5.36
CA THR A 205 -12.76 23.34 6.64
C THR A 205 -11.39 24.00 6.48
N PRO A 206 -11.29 25.32 6.69
CA PRO A 206 -10.01 26.00 6.64
C PRO A 206 -9.24 25.69 7.92
N SER A 207 -8.15 24.93 7.80
CA SER A 207 -7.10 24.77 8.82
C SER A 207 -7.54 24.11 10.14
N VAL A 208 -7.28 22.81 10.26
CA VAL A 208 -6.87 22.19 11.54
C VAL A 208 -5.35 22.24 11.67
#